data_AF-A0A7V7D2I4-F1
#
_entry.id   AF-A0A7V7D2I4-F1
#
_cell.length_a   1.000
_cell.length_b   1.000
_cell.length_c   1.000
_cell.angle_alpha   90.00
_cell.angle_beta   90.00
_cell.angle_gamma   90.00
#
_symmetry.space_group_name_H-M   'P 1'
#
loop_
_entity.id
_entity.type
_entity.pdbx_description
1 polymer ?
#
loop_
_entity_poly.entity_id
_entity_poly.type
_entity_poly.pdbx_seq_one_letter_code
_entity_poly.pdbx_strand_id
1 'polypeptide(L)'
;SWIVILVKNLRNLARRLTNLPLFMTFVRDLKEPHPFKMMKPDAIFIPGYAPQGTLIVSQAKDLGIKNTIFFGADGLDDDLMVKNPDAEGLFVTTPFLPDKAGPRAAGFIKAYREKYGKDPNWFAANTYDALGMAVAAIEAVGQDRDKIRDYLASINSKEKAYKGVTGSTYFDENGDCLRDAFVKEIREGKWVSSEKQLQ
;
A
#
# COMPACT_ATOMS: atom_id res chain seq x y z
N SER A 1 -14.39 -4.61 -8.04
CA SER A 1 -13.65 -4.68 -6.76
C SER A 1 -12.24 -5.17 -7.02
N TRP A 2 -11.23 -4.44 -6.53
CA TRP A 2 -9.79 -4.72 -6.69
C TRP A 2 -9.38 -6.13 -6.28
N ILE A 3 -10.03 -6.70 -5.26
CA ILE A 3 -9.82 -8.09 -4.82
C ILE A 3 -10.09 -9.08 -5.96
N VAL A 4 -11.11 -8.83 -6.79
CA VAL A 4 -11.44 -9.71 -7.93
C VAL A 4 -10.35 -9.65 -9.00
N ILE A 5 -9.79 -8.47 -9.26
CA ILE A 5 -8.70 -8.29 -10.23
C ILE A 5 -7.45 -9.02 -9.75
N LEU A 6 -7.08 -8.81 -8.48
CA LEU A 6 -5.93 -9.47 -7.88
C LEU A 6 -6.07 -11.00 -7.89
N VAL A 7 -7.24 -11.53 -7.49
CA VAL A 7 -7.49 -12.98 -7.49
C VAL A 7 -7.40 -13.56 -8.90
N LYS A 8 -7.92 -12.86 -9.91
CA LYS A 8 -7.79 -13.26 -11.31
C LYS A 8 -6.32 -13.30 -11.74
N ASN A 9 -5.54 -12.27 -11.39
CA ASN A 9 -4.13 -12.18 -11.73
C ASN A 9 -3.31 -13.27 -11.01
N LEU A 10 -3.53 -13.49 -9.71
CA LEU A 10 -2.87 -14.55 -8.93
C LEU A 10 -3.21 -15.94 -9.45
N ARG A 11 -4.47 -16.20 -9.85
CA ARG A 11 -4.84 -17.48 -10.48
C ARG A 11 -4.11 -17.71 -11.80
N ASN A 12 -4.02 -16.67 -12.62
CA ASN A 12 -3.30 -16.74 -13.90
C ASN A 12 -1.80 -16.95 -13.67
N LEU A 13 -1.22 -16.31 -12.65
CA LEU A 13 0.18 -16.44 -12.29
C LEU A 13 0.50 -17.84 -11.73
N ALA A 14 -0.29 -18.34 -10.78
CA ALA A 14 -0.14 -19.68 -10.21
C ALA A 14 -0.22 -20.78 -11.28
N ARG A 15 -1.18 -20.65 -12.22
CA ARG A 15 -1.27 -21.53 -13.39
C ARG A 15 -0.04 -21.48 -14.28
N ARG A 16 0.56 -20.29 -14.46
CA ARG A 16 1.72 -20.10 -15.34
C ARG A 16 3.04 -20.58 -14.73
N LEU A 17 3.26 -20.35 -13.44
CA LEU A 17 4.58 -20.51 -12.83
C LEU A 17 4.78 -21.84 -12.12
N THR A 18 3.76 -22.37 -11.46
CA THR A 18 3.97 -23.46 -10.49
C THR A 18 3.04 -24.64 -10.69
N ASN A 19 2.01 -24.51 -11.52
CA ASN A 19 0.93 -25.48 -11.67
C ASN A 19 0.29 -25.87 -10.32
N LEU A 20 0.46 -25.03 -9.28
CA LEU A 20 -0.03 -25.27 -7.93
C LEU A 20 -1.49 -24.81 -7.80
N PRO A 21 -2.31 -25.50 -6.99
CA PRO A 21 -3.65 -25.05 -6.66
C PRO A 21 -3.59 -23.75 -5.85
N LEU A 22 -4.19 -22.67 -6.37
CA LEU A 22 -4.45 -21.48 -5.57
C LEU A 22 -5.66 -21.73 -4.67
N PHE A 23 -5.42 -21.86 -3.38
CA PHE A 23 -6.48 -21.89 -2.38
C PHE A 23 -6.81 -20.47 -1.90
N MET A 24 -8.08 -20.09 -2.01
CA MET A 24 -8.58 -18.80 -1.55
C MET A 24 -9.74 -19.06 -0.60
N THR A 25 -9.64 -18.50 0.60
CA THR A 25 -10.75 -18.45 1.55
C THR A 25 -10.72 -17.12 2.28
N PHE A 26 -11.90 -16.63 2.64
CA PHE A 26 -12.05 -15.38 3.36
C PHE A 26 -12.04 -15.70 4.85
N VAL A 27 -10.95 -15.35 5.52
CA VAL A 27 -10.81 -15.59 6.96
C VAL A 27 -10.54 -14.28 7.66
N ARG A 28 -11.34 -14.04 8.71
CA ARG A 28 -11.17 -12.92 9.64
C ARG A 28 -10.40 -13.34 10.89
N ASP A 29 -10.47 -14.61 11.26
CA ASP A 29 -9.83 -15.21 12.42
C ASP A 29 -9.35 -16.63 12.06
N LEU A 30 -8.03 -16.85 12.07
CA LEU A 30 -7.42 -18.14 11.75
C LEU A 30 -7.59 -19.19 12.87
N LYS A 31 -8.07 -18.81 14.06
CA LYS A 31 -8.37 -19.75 15.15
C LYS A 31 -9.66 -20.53 14.90
N GLU A 32 -10.53 -20.06 14.00
CA GLU A 32 -11.70 -20.80 13.55
C GLU A 32 -11.31 -22.08 12.78
N PRO A 33 -12.13 -23.15 12.80
CA PRO A 33 -11.79 -24.42 12.16
C PRO A 33 -11.62 -24.26 10.65
N HIS A 34 -10.36 -24.24 10.20
CA HIS A 34 -10.01 -24.04 8.80
C HIS A 34 -8.97 -25.04 8.31
N PRO A 35 -9.00 -25.44 7.03
CA PRO A 35 -8.03 -26.37 6.46
C PRO A 35 -6.61 -25.78 6.34
N PHE A 36 -6.39 -24.52 6.72
CA PHE A 36 -5.12 -23.80 6.56
C PHE A 36 -3.91 -24.51 7.17
N LYS A 37 -4.06 -25.14 8.34
CA LYS A 37 -2.97 -25.93 8.95
C LYS A 37 -2.49 -27.06 8.05
N MET A 38 -3.38 -27.64 7.23
CA MET A 38 -3.05 -28.76 6.34
C MET A 38 -2.49 -28.29 4.99
N MET A 39 -2.72 -27.03 4.62
CA MET A 39 -2.33 -26.49 3.31
C MET A 39 -0.84 -26.18 3.19
N LYS A 40 -0.12 -25.99 4.31
CA LYS A 40 1.31 -25.64 4.36
C LYS A 40 1.69 -24.56 3.32
N PRO A 41 1.07 -23.37 3.37
CA PRO A 41 1.25 -22.37 2.33
C PRO A 41 2.68 -21.82 2.29
N ASP A 42 3.25 -21.69 1.10
CA ASP A 42 4.52 -20.98 0.90
C ASP A 42 4.36 -19.47 1.13
N ALA A 43 3.17 -18.92 0.84
CA ALA A 43 2.86 -17.51 1.07
C ALA A 43 1.38 -17.28 1.44
N ILE A 44 1.13 -16.24 2.22
CA ILE A 44 -0.20 -15.77 2.60
C ILE A 44 -0.34 -14.30 2.20
N PHE A 45 -1.33 -14.03 1.36
CA PHE A 45 -1.72 -12.68 1.00
C PHE A 45 -2.82 -12.15 1.92
N ILE A 46 -2.65 -10.94 2.46
CA ILE A 46 -3.58 -10.30 3.39
C ILE A 46 -4.17 -9.03 2.75
N PRO A 47 -5.38 -9.09 2.16
CA PRO A 47 -6.10 -7.93 1.64
C PRO A 47 -6.86 -7.19 2.76
N GLY A 48 -6.14 -6.72 3.78
CA GLY A 48 -6.73 -6.08 4.95
C GLY A 48 -5.99 -4.83 5.39
N TYR A 49 -6.45 -4.26 6.50
CA TYR A 49 -5.72 -3.21 7.20
C TYR A 49 -4.90 -3.80 8.35
N ALA A 50 -3.98 -2.99 8.87
CA ALA A 50 -3.06 -3.41 9.92
C ALA A 50 -3.73 -4.13 11.11
N PRO A 51 -4.90 -3.73 11.65
CA PRO A 51 -5.53 -4.46 12.76
C PRO A 51 -5.85 -5.92 12.42
N GLN A 52 -6.37 -6.17 11.21
CA GLN A 52 -6.65 -7.53 10.75
C GLN A 52 -5.35 -8.26 10.40
N GLY A 53 -4.39 -7.58 9.78
CA GLY A 53 -3.09 -8.14 9.44
C GLY A 53 -2.31 -8.61 10.66
N THR A 54 -2.28 -7.81 11.74
CA THR A 54 -1.65 -8.17 13.01
C THR A 54 -2.24 -9.46 13.56
N LEU A 55 -3.57 -9.54 13.60
CA LEU A 55 -4.28 -10.73 14.08
C LEU A 55 -3.92 -11.97 13.24
N ILE A 56 -4.02 -11.86 11.91
CA ILE A 56 -3.74 -12.97 11.00
C ILE A 56 -2.29 -13.46 11.14
N VAL A 57 -1.32 -12.55 11.17
CA VAL A 57 0.10 -12.89 11.25
C VAL A 57 0.40 -13.61 12.58
N SER A 58 -0.04 -13.05 13.71
CA SER A 58 0.20 -13.66 15.01
C SER A 58 -0.50 -15.01 15.16
N GLN A 59 -1.74 -15.12 14.70
CA GLN A 59 -2.45 -16.40 14.73
C GLN A 59 -1.79 -17.45 13.84
N ALA A 60 -1.28 -17.08 12.67
CA ALA A 60 -0.55 -18.02 11.83
C ALA A 60 0.70 -18.58 12.55
N LYS A 61 1.44 -17.73 13.27
CA LYS A 61 2.58 -18.16 14.11
C LYS A 61 2.13 -19.06 15.26
N ASP A 62 1.08 -18.69 16.00
CA ASP A 62 0.49 -19.50 17.07
C ASP A 62 0.08 -20.91 16.59
N LEU A 63 -0.41 -20.99 15.35
CA LEU A 63 -0.84 -22.25 14.73
C LEU A 63 0.33 -23.08 14.18
N GLY A 64 1.57 -22.62 14.32
CA GLY A 64 2.76 -23.32 13.87
C GLY A 64 3.02 -23.22 12.36
N ILE A 65 2.41 -22.26 11.67
CA ILE A 65 2.69 -21.97 10.26
C ILE A 65 4.05 -21.27 10.19
N LYS A 66 5.10 -22.08 10.01
CA LYS A 66 6.49 -21.65 9.91
C LYS A 66 6.91 -21.56 8.45
N ASN A 67 7.89 -20.70 8.16
CA ASN A 67 8.49 -20.52 6.82
C ASN A 67 7.52 -20.04 5.72
N THR A 68 6.41 -19.41 6.10
CA THR A 68 5.47 -18.79 5.15
C THR A 68 5.77 -17.31 4.99
N ILE A 69 5.80 -16.84 3.75
CA ILE A 69 5.94 -15.41 3.43
C ILE A 69 4.59 -14.73 3.61
N PHE A 70 4.53 -13.68 4.43
CA PHE A 70 3.36 -12.83 4.51
C PHE A 70 3.53 -11.63 3.58
N PHE A 71 2.48 -11.32 2.82
CA PHE A 71 2.48 -10.11 2.02
C PHE A 71 1.09 -9.49 1.91
N GLY A 72 1.03 -8.19 1.63
CA GLY A 72 -0.22 -7.44 1.53
C GLY A 72 -0.08 -6.18 0.70
N ALA A 73 -1.10 -5.34 0.78
CA ALA A 73 -1.14 -4.03 0.14
C ALA A 73 -0.86 -2.90 1.14
N ASP A 74 -1.07 -1.67 0.68
CA ASP A 74 -0.83 -0.41 1.38
C ASP A 74 -1.62 -0.27 2.69
N GLY A 75 -2.75 -0.98 2.83
CA GLY A 75 -3.51 -1.04 4.08
C GLY A 75 -2.75 -1.64 5.27
N LEU A 76 -1.68 -2.41 5.03
CA LEU A 76 -0.81 -2.94 6.07
C LEU A 76 0.39 -2.04 6.39
N ASP A 77 0.63 -0.98 5.60
CA ASP A 77 1.71 -0.01 5.81
C ASP A 77 1.38 0.91 7.00
N ASP A 78 1.53 0.36 8.20
CA ASP A 78 1.21 1.01 9.47
C ASP A 78 2.21 0.62 10.57
N ASP A 79 2.39 1.50 11.55
CA ASP A 79 3.23 1.26 12.73
C ASP A 79 2.75 0.04 13.54
N LEU A 80 1.46 -0.29 13.50
CA LEU A 80 0.91 -1.45 14.21
C LEU A 80 1.52 -2.76 13.71
N MET A 81 1.77 -2.88 12.40
CA MET A 81 2.46 -4.05 11.85
C MET A 81 3.93 -4.09 12.29
N VAL A 82 4.61 -2.94 12.32
CA VAL A 82 6.01 -2.83 12.78
C VAL A 82 6.17 -3.22 14.24
N LYS A 83 5.18 -2.89 15.08
CA LYS A 83 5.15 -3.24 16.50
C LYS A 83 4.80 -4.71 16.75
N ASN A 84 4.35 -5.45 15.73
CA ASN A 84 4.07 -6.87 15.85
C ASN A 84 5.36 -7.68 15.66
N PRO A 85 5.89 -8.36 16.70
CA PRO A 85 7.10 -9.17 16.56
C PRO A 85 6.94 -10.34 15.57
N ASP A 86 5.71 -10.78 15.31
CA ASP A 86 5.42 -11.87 14.37
C ASP A 86 5.46 -11.43 12.90
N ALA A 87 5.48 -10.11 12.64
CA ALA A 87 5.41 -9.51 11.31
C ALA A 87 6.77 -9.28 10.64
N GLU A 88 7.88 -9.69 11.26
CA GLU A 88 9.19 -9.68 10.63
C GLU A 88 9.15 -10.44 9.29
N GLY A 89 9.65 -9.81 8.23
CA GLY A 89 9.58 -10.33 6.86
C GLY A 89 8.23 -10.15 6.15
N LEU A 90 7.30 -9.36 6.71
CA LEU A 90 6.08 -8.96 6.00
C LEU A 90 6.40 -8.01 4.85
N PHE A 91 5.96 -8.35 3.65
CA PHE A 91 6.05 -7.48 2.46
C PHE A 91 4.75 -6.71 2.23
N VAL A 92 4.84 -5.46 1.80
CA VAL A 92 3.68 -4.67 1.38
C VAL A 92 3.97 -3.91 0.12
N THR A 93 2.95 -3.77 -0.73
CA THR A 93 2.97 -2.75 -1.79
C THR A 93 2.55 -1.40 -1.22
N THR A 94 3.22 -0.32 -1.60
CA THR A 94 2.91 1.04 -1.11
C THR A 94 3.10 2.06 -2.25
N PRO A 95 2.29 3.12 -2.36
CA PRO A 95 2.44 4.11 -3.44
C PRO A 95 3.54 5.14 -3.15
N PHE A 96 4.20 5.07 -1.99
CA PHE A 96 5.22 6.04 -1.60
C PHE A 96 6.32 5.41 -0.74
N LEU A 97 7.57 5.71 -1.07
CA LEU A 97 8.74 5.43 -0.26
C LEU A 97 9.60 6.70 -0.10
N PRO A 98 9.96 7.10 1.13
CA PRO A 98 10.79 8.29 1.35
C PRO A 98 12.13 8.28 0.61
N ASP A 99 12.79 7.12 0.51
CA ASP A 99 14.10 6.95 -0.14
C ASP A 99 14.01 6.86 -1.67
N LYS A 100 12.81 6.65 -2.23
CA LYS A 100 12.54 6.67 -3.68
C LYS A 100 11.82 7.95 -4.12
N ALA A 101 11.47 8.82 -3.17
CA ALA A 101 10.76 10.05 -3.46
C ALA A 101 11.65 11.05 -4.22
N GLY A 102 11.05 11.80 -5.15
CA GLY A 102 11.77 12.81 -5.92
C GLY A 102 12.21 14.02 -5.07
N PRO A 103 13.03 14.93 -5.61
CA PRO A 103 13.58 16.07 -4.88
C PRO A 103 12.51 17.00 -4.27
N ARG A 104 11.30 17.04 -4.84
CA ARG A 104 10.16 17.80 -4.30
C ARG A 104 9.73 17.31 -2.91
N ALA A 105 9.94 16.04 -2.60
CA ALA A 105 9.59 15.46 -1.31
C ALA A 105 10.60 15.77 -0.20
N ALA A 106 11.82 16.23 -0.53
CA ALA A 106 12.89 16.39 0.44
C ALA A 106 12.51 17.33 1.60
N GLY A 107 11.86 18.47 1.27
CA GLY A 107 11.38 19.42 2.28
C GLY A 107 10.26 18.82 3.17
N PHE A 108 9.31 18.12 2.55
CA PHE A 108 8.24 17.44 3.27
C PHE A 108 8.76 16.34 4.20
N ILE A 109 9.65 15.48 3.72
CA ILE A 109 10.25 14.39 4.51
C ILE A 109 11.03 14.97 5.70
N LYS A 110 11.83 16.02 5.47
CA LYS A 110 12.58 16.69 6.54
C LYS A 110 11.62 17.27 7.60
N ALA A 111 10.64 18.07 7.18
CA ALA A 111 9.68 18.69 8.09
C ALA A 111 8.83 17.65 8.86
N TYR A 112 8.47 16.55 8.20
CA TYR A 112 7.74 15.47 8.84
C TYR A 112 8.59 14.77 9.92
N ARG A 113 9.86 14.47 9.62
CA ARG A 113 10.81 13.91 10.59
C ARG A 113 11.03 14.83 11.79
N GLU A 114 11.22 16.13 11.55
CA GLU A 114 11.39 17.12 12.62
C GLU A 114 10.18 17.18 13.55
N LYS A 115 8.96 17.08 13.00
CA LYS A 115 7.72 17.16 13.77
C LYS A 115 7.32 15.86 14.47
N TYR A 116 7.55 14.71 13.83
CA TYR A 116 7.00 13.42 14.27
C TYR A 116 8.07 12.39 14.67
N GLY A 117 9.35 12.69 14.48
CA GLY A 117 10.46 11.82 14.87
C GLY A 117 10.60 10.54 14.02
N LYS A 118 9.88 10.44 12.89
CA LYS A 118 9.89 9.28 12.00
C LYS A 118 9.67 9.69 10.55
N ASP A 119 9.89 8.74 9.64
CA ASP A 119 9.59 8.93 8.23
C ASP A 119 8.08 9.02 7.95
N PRO A 120 7.66 9.84 6.97
CA PRO A 120 6.28 9.83 6.50
C PRO A 120 5.98 8.52 5.76
N ASN A 121 4.82 7.94 6.04
CA ASN A 121 4.27 6.87 5.21
C ASN A 121 3.43 7.45 4.06
N TRP A 122 2.88 6.56 3.24
CA TRP A 122 2.05 6.95 2.10
C TRP A 122 0.80 7.75 2.49
N PHE A 123 0.17 7.44 3.64
CA PHE A 123 -0.99 8.18 4.11
C PHE A 123 -0.64 9.66 4.32
N ALA A 124 0.48 9.94 4.98
CA ALA A 124 0.95 11.30 5.19
C ALA A 124 1.26 12.02 3.87
N ALA A 125 1.98 11.34 2.97
CA ALA A 125 2.41 11.93 1.70
C ALA A 125 1.22 12.19 0.75
N ASN A 126 0.28 11.24 0.62
CA ASN A 126 -0.92 11.40 -0.19
C ASN A 126 -1.85 12.48 0.38
N THR A 127 -1.98 12.56 1.71
CA THR A 127 -2.78 13.63 2.34
C THR A 127 -2.18 15.00 2.09
N TYR A 128 -0.86 15.11 2.13
CA TYR A 128 -0.15 16.36 1.83
C TYR A 128 -0.44 16.83 0.39
N ASP A 129 -0.32 15.93 -0.58
CA ASP A 129 -0.60 16.26 -1.98
C ASP A 129 -2.09 16.51 -2.24
N ALA A 130 -2.99 15.75 -1.64
CA ALA A 130 -4.43 15.96 -1.79
C ALA A 130 -4.85 17.35 -1.28
N LEU A 131 -4.32 17.78 -0.12
CA LEU A 131 -4.54 19.13 0.39
C LEU A 131 -3.92 20.18 -0.54
N GLY A 132 -2.71 19.94 -1.03
CA GLY A 132 -2.05 20.84 -1.97
C GLY A 132 -2.83 21.02 -3.28
N MET A 133 -3.45 19.96 -3.79
CA MET A 133 -4.34 20.01 -4.96
C MET A 133 -5.61 20.82 -4.67
N ALA A 134 -6.21 20.63 -3.49
CA ALA A 134 -7.38 21.42 -3.09
C ALA A 134 -7.06 22.91 -2.96
N VAL A 135 -5.92 23.26 -2.36
CA VAL A 135 -5.45 24.65 -2.26
C VAL A 135 -5.22 25.24 -3.65
N ALA A 136 -4.49 24.53 -4.53
CA ALA A 136 -4.23 25.00 -5.89
C ALA A 136 -5.53 25.25 -6.68
N ALA A 137 -6.54 24.38 -6.52
CA ALA A 137 -7.84 24.57 -7.14
C ALA A 137 -8.52 25.85 -6.60
N ILE A 138 -8.58 26.02 -5.29
CA ILE A 138 -9.23 27.19 -4.67
C ILE A 138 -8.52 28.50 -5.07
N GLU A 139 -7.18 28.50 -5.11
CA GLU A 139 -6.41 29.66 -5.58
C GLU A 139 -6.69 30.00 -7.04
N ALA A 140 -6.90 28.98 -7.88
CA ALA A 140 -7.13 29.17 -9.31
C ALA A 140 -8.57 29.62 -9.66
N VAL A 141 -9.57 29.07 -8.96
CA VAL A 141 -10.98 29.24 -9.37
C VAL A 141 -11.92 29.76 -8.27
N GLY A 142 -11.40 30.02 -7.08
CA GLY A 142 -12.17 30.45 -5.92
C GLY A 142 -12.87 29.29 -5.19
N GLN A 143 -13.81 29.62 -4.31
CA GLN A 143 -14.48 28.66 -3.41
C GLN A 143 -15.72 28.00 -4.03
N ASP A 144 -15.97 28.21 -5.32
CA ASP A 144 -17.11 27.61 -6.00
C ASP A 144 -16.87 26.10 -6.21
N ARG A 145 -17.79 25.28 -5.70
CA ARG A 145 -17.67 23.82 -5.69
C ARG A 145 -17.59 23.24 -7.10
N ASP A 146 -18.39 23.72 -8.03
CA ASP A 146 -18.43 23.18 -9.40
C ASP A 146 -17.14 23.54 -10.13
N LYS A 147 -16.65 24.77 -9.96
CA LYS A 147 -15.36 25.16 -10.54
C LYS A 147 -14.19 24.38 -9.95
N ILE A 148 -14.19 24.11 -8.64
CA ILE A 148 -13.14 23.30 -8.01
C ILE A 148 -13.15 21.87 -8.56
N ARG A 149 -14.34 21.26 -8.70
CA ARG A 149 -14.48 19.94 -9.33
C ARG A 149 -13.89 19.97 -10.75
N ASP A 150 -14.27 20.95 -11.56
CA ASP A 150 -13.83 21.06 -12.95
C ASP A 150 -12.32 21.29 -13.06
N TYR A 151 -11.73 22.07 -12.14
CA TYR A 151 -10.29 22.23 -12.03
C TYR A 151 -9.60 20.89 -11.75
N LEU A 152 -10.05 20.15 -10.74
CA LEU A 152 -9.46 18.85 -10.38
C LEU A 152 -9.61 17.82 -11.51
N ALA A 153 -10.77 17.79 -12.18
CA ALA A 153 -11.02 16.93 -13.34
C ALA A 153 -10.16 17.31 -14.56
N SER A 154 -9.65 18.55 -14.62
CA SER A 154 -8.73 18.97 -15.68
C SER A 154 -7.32 18.38 -15.55
N ILE A 155 -6.97 17.83 -14.37
CA ILE A 155 -5.68 17.18 -14.07
C ILE A 155 -5.72 15.75 -14.63
N ASN A 156 -5.91 15.62 -15.94
CA ASN A 156 -6.27 14.36 -16.60
C ASN A 156 -5.20 13.80 -17.56
N SER A 157 -4.01 14.36 -17.53
CA SER A 157 -2.88 13.89 -18.32
C SER A 157 -1.56 14.17 -17.62
N LYS A 158 -0.49 13.52 -18.07
CA LYS A 158 0.85 13.70 -17.52
C LYS A 158 1.34 15.16 -17.67
N GLU A 159 0.94 15.84 -18.74
CA GLU A 159 1.30 17.24 -19.02
C GLU A 159 0.62 18.19 -18.04
N LYS A 160 -0.61 17.87 -17.63
CA LYS A 160 -1.41 18.65 -16.68
C LYS A 160 -1.26 18.16 -15.23
N ALA A 161 -0.38 17.21 -14.98
CA ALA A 161 -0.27 16.55 -13.70
C ALA A 161 0.11 17.52 -12.57
N TYR A 162 -0.51 17.34 -11.41
CA TYR A 162 -0.08 17.98 -10.17
C TYR A 162 1.27 17.40 -9.73
N LYS A 163 2.27 18.26 -9.55
CA LYS A 163 3.65 17.86 -9.20
C LYS A 163 3.89 17.99 -7.70
N GLY A 164 3.45 16.98 -6.96
CA GLY A 164 3.51 16.90 -5.51
C GLY A 164 4.74 16.15 -4.97
N VAL A 165 4.71 15.84 -3.67
CA VAL A 165 5.75 15.09 -2.95
C VAL A 165 5.71 13.60 -3.28
N THR A 166 4.56 13.10 -3.69
CA THR A 166 4.36 11.71 -4.12
C THR A 166 4.61 11.51 -5.61
N GLY A 167 5.04 12.56 -6.33
CA GLY A 167 5.28 12.52 -7.77
C GLY A 167 4.21 13.25 -8.59
N SER A 168 4.08 12.87 -9.86
CA SER A 168 3.11 13.46 -10.78
C SER A 168 1.75 12.78 -10.62
N THR A 169 0.72 13.54 -10.27
CA THR A 169 -0.64 13.06 -10.07
C THR A 169 -1.53 13.52 -11.22
N TYR A 170 -2.17 12.58 -11.89
CA TYR A 170 -3.23 12.84 -12.86
C TYR A 170 -4.26 11.72 -12.80
N PHE A 171 -5.45 11.99 -13.32
CA PHE A 171 -6.60 11.08 -13.26
C PHE A 171 -6.97 10.60 -14.65
N ASP A 172 -7.36 9.33 -14.77
CA ASP A 172 -7.95 8.80 -15.99
C ASP A 172 -9.42 9.23 -16.14
N GLU A 173 -10.09 8.71 -17.18
CA GLU A 173 -11.50 9.00 -17.46
C GLU A 173 -12.47 8.56 -16.36
N ASN A 174 -12.05 7.65 -15.48
CA ASN A 174 -12.82 7.17 -14.33
C ASN A 174 -12.54 7.97 -13.05
N GLY A 175 -11.58 8.88 -13.09
CA GLY A 175 -11.09 9.61 -11.91
C GLY A 175 -10.04 8.83 -11.11
N ASP A 176 -9.50 7.74 -11.66
CA ASP A 176 -8.49 6.93 -10.99
C ASP A 176 -7.09 7.50 -11.21
N CYS A 177 -6.27 7.48 -10.15
CA CYS A 177 -4.89 7.95 -10.23
C CYS A 177 -3.95 6.82 -10.62
N LEU A 178 -3.25 6.97 -11.75
CA LEU A 178 -2.26 6.02 -12.23
C LEU A 178 -0.90 6.31 -11.58
N ARG A 179 -0.41 5.38 -10.75
CA ARG A 179 0.85 5.50 -10.03
C ARG A 179 1.62 4.19 -10.01
N ASP A 180 2.94 4.32 -9.95
CA ASP A 180 3.81 3.21 -9.66
C ASP A 180 3.60 2.74 -8.22
N ALA A 181 3.65 1.43 -8.03
CA ALA A 181 3.64 0.81 -6.71
C ALA A 181 5.05 0.36 -6.36
N PHE A 182 5.46 0.64 -5.13
CA PHE A 182 6.72 0.18 -4.56
C PHE A 182 6.49 -1.03 -3.64
N VAL A 183 7.55 -1.75 -3.34
CA VAL A 183 7.56 -2.83 -2.35
C VAL A 183 8.45 -2.43 -1.18
N LYS A 184 7.98 -2.70 0.03
CA LYS A 184 8.79 -2.63 1.25
C LYS A 184 8.51 -3.80 2.17
N GLU A 185 9.41 -4.02 3.11
CA GLU A 185 9.34 -5.12 4.06
C GLU A 185 9.60 -4.64 5.50
N ILE A 186 9.13 -5.42 6.47
CA ILE A 186 9.57 -5.27 7.86
C ILE A 186 10.89 -6.02 8.03
N ARG A 187 11.94 -5.27 8.36
CA ARG A 187 13.26 -5.80 8.71
C ARG A 187 13.73 -5.13 10.00
N GLU A 188 14.16 -5.92 10.98
CA GLU A 188 14.63 -5.45 12.29
C GLU A 188 13.63 -4.50 12.97
N GLY A 189 12.33 -4.83 12.88
CA GLY A 189 11.27 -4.00 13.46
C GLY A 189 11.17 -2.60 12.84
N LYS A 190 11.50 -2.45 11.55
CA LYS A 190 11.33 -1.21 10.78
C LYS A 190 10.85 -1.50 9.37
N TRP A 191 10.08 -0.57 8.81
CA TRP A 191 9.81 -0.56 7.38
C TRP A 191 11.07 -0.19 6.61
N VAL A 192 11.50 -1.06 5.68
CA VAL A 192 12.61 -0.82 4.77
C VAL A 192 12.20 -1.11 3.34
N SER A 193 12.65 -0.26 2.41
CA SER A 193 12.40 -0.46 0.98
C SER A 193 12.98 -1.80 0.53
N SER A 194 12.19 -2.60 -0.18
CA SER A 194 12.64 -3.93 -0.59
C SER A 194 13.73 -3.81 -1.66
N GLU A 195 14.73 -4.68 -1.58
CA GLU A 195 15.80 -4.76 -2.58
C GLU A 195 15.24 -5.08 -3.98
N LYS A 196 14.13 -5.81 -4.05
CA LYS A 196 13.40 -6.10 -5.29
C LYS A 196 12.10 -5.31 -5.32
N GLN A 197 11.99 -4.41 -6.30
CA GLN A 197 10.76 -3.67 -6.58
C GLN A 197 9.91 -4.42 -7.62
N LEU A 198 8.65 -3.99 -7.81
CA LEU A 198 7.80 -4.49 -8.89
C LEU A 198 8.46 -4.10 -10.23
N GLN A 199 8.80 -5.10 -11.05
CA GLN A 199 9.28 -4.94 -12.42
C GLN A 199 8.17 -5.22 -13.42
#